data_AF-A0A8J3HK80-F1
#
_entry.id   AF-A0A8J3HK80-F1
#
_cell.length_a   1.000
_cell.length_b   1.000
_cell.length_c   1.000
_cell.angle_alpha   90.00
_cell.angle_beta   90.00
_cell.angle_gamma   90.00
#
_symmetry.space_group_name_H-M   'P 1'
#
loop_
_entity.id
_entity.type
_entity.pdbx_description
1 polymer ?
#
loop_
_entity_poly.entity_id
_entity_poly.type
_entity_poly.pdbx_seq_one_letter_code
_entity_poly.pdbx_strand_id
1 'polypeptide(L)'
;MSSLLDELASSGATYNRRHAAELMDLAGLTLAADTLPGAVVVVRETESEKALGLVLLSWASGAVPLLAPVPPRDRRQWVGGSGSHVIEGAVAEWGLPDGCALLQETSGSTGRAKIVMRGSESLRWERLAYRELLGSPANSLVHNVRLEQSLGIGLTLAAMLDGRSVLHAEPERSGRIIDAATESCVLGGTPSTLLVLIRNWSRSDIRPGAVFCGAGRLAPEIVAGRDRLWPEARIVTGFGSTETGGVLGGDESGELLPVGGVEVLSPGRGEMALLGVRMPHRVLGYLGDVPSARAGDEWEFSDLFNEQSYGRYRHVGRVSQSLRLREQYRHFADLAGLLREAERNWTFAEFDSKRGIREHSLVIEGAPMTPDQFALISSLAKSIDDSISVRTIAKLPTTDLGKVRWDALIQLLDERDGEEAVI
;
A
#
# COMPACT_ATOMS: atom_id res chain seq x y z
N MET A 1 5.04 -10.35 22.55
CA MET A 1 5.17 -11.15 21.31
C MET A 1 4.81 -12.61 21.53
N SER A 2 5.19 -13.24 22.65
CA SER A 2 4.75 -14.59 23.05
C SER A 2 3.24 -14.84 22.83
N SER A 3 2.39 -13.88 23.23
CA SER A 3 0.94 -14.02 23.05
C SER A 3 0.47 -14.15 21.59
N LEU A 4 1.14 -13.54 20.60
CA LEU A 4 0.78 -13.74 19.19
C LEU A 4 1.15 -15.14 18.70
N LEU A 5 2.28 -15.66 19.16
CA LEU A 5 2.72 -17.01 18.81
C LEU A 5 1.81 -18.06 19.43
N ASP A 6 1.40 -17.86 20.68
CA ASP A 6 0.44 -18.74 21.38
C ASP A 6 -0.93 -18.73 20.67
N GLU A 7 -1.40 -17.56 20.23
CA GLU A 7 -2.62 -17.43 19.42
C GLU A 7 -2.50 -18.19 18.08
N LEU A 8 -1.38 -18.07 17.37
CA LEU A 8 -1.15 -18.80 16.12
C LEU A 8 -1.04 -20.32 16.34
N ALA A 9 -0.36 -20.74 17.40
CA ALA A 9 -0.23 -22.17 17.72
C ALA A 9 -1.58 -22.80 18.07
N SER A 10 -2.45 -22.05 18.76
CA SER A 10 -3.78 -22.52 19.16
C SER A 10 -4.85 -22.38 18.08
N SER A 11 -4.65 -21.56 17.04
CA SER A 11 -5.64 -21.35 15.97
C SER A 11 -5.83 -22.57 15.05
N GLY A 12 -4.88 -23.51 15.04
CA GLY A 12 -4.86 -24.65 14.13
C GLY A 12 -4.58 -24.28 12.67
N ALA A 13 -4.26 -23.01 12.39
CA ALA A 13 -3.96 -22.55 11.05
C ALA A 13 -2.71 -23.22 10.47
N THR A 14 -2.68 -23.28 9.14
CA THR A 14 -1.55 -23.81 8.38
C THR A 14 -1.14 -22.82 7.30
N TYR A 15 0.15 -22.73 7.01
CA TYR A 15 0.68 -22.07 5.83
C TYR A 15 1.27 -23.12 4.89
N ASN A 16 0.77 -23.20 3.66
CA ASN A 16 1.13 -24.25 2.70
C ASN A 16 1.09 -25.67 3.31
N ARG A 17 0.04 -25.92 4.10
CA ARG A 17 -0.20 -27.19 4.84
C ARG A 17 0.80 -27.49 5.96
N ARG A 18 1.61 -26.51 6.37
CA ARG A 18 2.50 -26.64 7.53
C ARG A 18 2.02 -25.81 8.69
N HIS A 19 2.19 -26.34 9.90
CA HIS A 19 1.87 -25.62 11.12
C HIS A 19 2.99 -24.64 11.50
N ALA A 20 2.68 -23.70 12.40
CA ALA A 20 3.65 -22.70 12.88
C ALA A 20 4.95 -23.33 13.40
N ALA A 21 4.87 -24.44 14.15
CA ALA A 21 6.04 -25.16 14.64
C ALA A 21 6.94 -25.67 13.51
N GLU A 22 6.35 -26.31 12.50
CA GLU A 22 7.08 -26.82 11.33
C GLU A 22 7.71 -25.71 10.50
N LEU A 23 7.05 -24.54 10.41
CA LEU A 23 7.62 -23.37 9.74
C LEU A 23 8.85 -22.82 10.48
N MET A 24 8.81 -22.80 11.82
CA MET A 24 9.97 -22.42 12.62
C MET A 24 11.13 -23.42 12.46
N ASP A 25 10.84 -24.73 12.45
CA ASP A 25 11.84 -25.77 12.20
C ASP A 25 12.48 -25.63 10.80
N LEU A 26 11.68 -25.28 9.79
CA LEU A 26 12.13 -25.05 8.41
C LEU A 26 13.05 -23.86 8.24
N ALA A 27 12.97 -22.86 9.12
CA ALA A 27 13.93 -21.76 9.12
C ALA A 27 15.37 -22.26 9.37
N GLY A 28 15.53 -23.49 9.89
CA GLY A 28 16.83 -24.17 10.01
C GLY A 28 17.81 -23.46 10.95
N LEU A 29 17.30 -22.55 11.78
CA LEU A 29 18.06 -21.63 12.60
C LEU A 29 17.59 -21.76 14.04
N THR A 30 18.54 -21.95 14.94
CA THR A 30 18.32 -21.74 16.37
C THR A 30 18.81 -20.33 16.66
N LEU A 31 17.90 -19.34 16.64
CA LEU A 31 18.20 -18.07 17.27
C LEU A 31 18.43 -18.37 18.75
N ALA A 32 19.64 -18.15 19.27
CA ALA A 32 19.91 -18.36 20.69
C ALA A 32 18.93 -17.52 21.50
N ALA A 33 18.00 -18.17 22.21
CA ALA A 33 16.86 -17.53 22.88
C ALA A 33 17.29 -16.46 23.90
N ASP A 34 18.53 -16.57 24.39
CA ASP A 34 19.05 -15.77 25.49
C ASP A 34 19.69 -14.44 25.04
N THR A 35 19.83 -14.17 23.73
CA THR A 35 20.63 -13.03 23.24
C THR A 35 19.86 -11.97 22.47
N LEU A 36 18.53 -12.09 22.30
CA LEU A 36 17.77 -11.27 21.36
C LEU A 36 16.51 -10.52 21.87
N PRO A 37 16.13 -10.45 23.17
CA PRO A 37 15.02 -9.60 23.57
C PRO A 37 15.20 -8.14 23.11
N GLY A 38 14.26 -7.63 22.31
CA GLY A 38 14.32 -6.26 21.76
C GLY A 38 15.24 -6.09 20.55
N ALA A 39 15.86 -7.17 20.07
CA ALA A 39 16.58 -7.22 18.81
C ALA A 39 15.68 -6.93 17.61
N VAL A 40 16.28 -6.44 16.52
CA VAL A 40 15.68 -6.52 15.20
C VAL A 40 16.29 -7.68 14.44
N VAL A 41 15.46 -8.51 13.80
CA VAL A 41 15.92 -9.58 12.89
C VAL A 41 15.53 -9.19 11.49
N VAL A 42 16.51 -8.89 10.64
CA VAL A 42 16.23 -8.57 9.24
C VAL A 42 15.99 -9.85 8.46
N VAL A 43 14.81 -9.99 7.87
CA VAL A 43 14.41 -11.18 7.11
C VAL A 43 14.56 -10.89 5.63
N ARG A 44 15.56 -11.56 5.01
CA ARG A 44 15.85 -11.51 3.58
C ARG A 44 15.74 -12.91 2.98
N GLU A 45 14.51 -13.34 2.79
CA GLU A 45 14.23 -14.67 2.27
C GLU A 45 13.23 -14.57 1.13
N THR A 46 13.53 -15.26 0.05
CA THR A 46 12.70 -15.30 -1.16
C THR A 46 11.67 -16.40 -1.14
N GLU A 47 11.93 -17.48 -0.40
CA GLU A 47 10.96 -18.56 -0.17
C GLU A 47 10.00 -18.15 0.95
N SER A 48 8.75 -17.88 0.61
CA SER A 48 7.79 -17.30 1.55
C SER A 48 7.57 -18.16 2.81
N GLU A 49 7.65 -19.49 2.71
CA GLU A 49 7.58 -20.40 3.87
C GLU A 49 8.72 -20.17 4.88
N LYS A 50 9.95 -20.06 4.38
CA LYS A 50 11.13 -19.80 5.23
C LYS A 50 11.10 -18.37 5.76
N ALA A 51 10.66 -17.39 4.97
CA ALA A 51 10.51 -16.01 5.40
C ALA A 51 9.51 -15.91 6.58
N LEU A 52 8.37 -16.59 6.48
CA LEU A 52 7.40 -16.67 7.57
C LEU A 52 7.97 -17.42 8.77
N GLY A 53 8.67 -18.54 8.56
CA GLY A 53 9.38 -19.26 9.63
C GLY A 53 10.32 -18.37 10.44
N LEU A 54 11.10 -17.52 9.75
CA LEU A 54 11.99 -16.54 10.37
C LEU A 54 11.24 -15.45 11.15
N VAL A 55 10.09 -15.00 10.67
CA VAL A 55 9.21 -14.07 11.40
C VAL A 55 8.74 -14.70 12.72
N LEU A 56 8.25 -15.94 12.67
CA LEU A 56 7.76 -16.68 13.84
C LEU A 56 8.88 -16.97 14.84
N LEU A 57 10.06 -17.38 14.34
CA LEU A 57 11.24 -17.62 15.15
C LEU A 57 11.71 -16.32 15.84
N SER A 58 11.65 -15.18 15.14
CA SER A 58 11.96 -13.87 15.73
C SER A 58 11.06 -13.58 16.93
N TRP A 59 9.75 -13.80 16.80
CA TRP A 59 8.80 -13.62 17.90
C TRP A 59 9.06 -14.59 19.07
N ALA A 60 9.39 -15.86 18.77
CA ALA A 60 9.71 -16.86 19.77
C ALA A 60 10.96 -16.47 20.60
N SER A 61 11.94 -15.81 19.96
CA SER A 61 13.16 -15.31 20.61
C SER A 61 13.03 -13.91 21.22
N GLY A 62 11.84 -13.30 21.21
CA GLY A 62 11.65 -11.95 21.76
C GLY A 62 12.21 -10.82 20.87
N ALA A 63 12.51 -11.11 19.60
CA ALA A 63 12.99 -10.16 18.60
C ALA A 63 11.86 -9.65 17.70
N VAL A 64 12.09 -8.50 17.05
CA VAL A 64 11.17 -7.87 16.10
C VAL A 64 11.67 -8.09 14.67
N PRO A 65 10.93 -8.83 13.82
CA PRO A 65 11.34 -9.03 12.44
C PRO A 65 11.18 -7.74 11.61
N LEU A 66 12.16 -7.47 10.75
CA LEU A 66 12.10 -6.49 9.66
C LEU A 66 12.08 -7.23 8.33
N LEU A 67 10.94 -7.20 7.64
CA LEU A 67 10.84 -7.72 6.28
C LEU A 67 11.36 -6.66 5.29
N ALA A 68 12.50 -6.91 4.66
CA ALA A 68 13.15 -5.95 3.76
C ALA A 68 13.65 -6.63 2.47
N PRO A 69 13.22 -6.18 1.28
CA PRO A 69 13.69 -6.76 0.01
C PRO A 69 15.13 -6.36 -0.36
N VAL A 70 15.65 -5.26 0.21
CA VAL A 70 16.98 -4.70 -0.09
C VAL A 70 17.66 -4.27 1.22
N PRO A 71 18.99 -4.40 1.38
CA PRO A 71 19.68 -3.84 2.53
C PRO A 71 19.43 -2.33 2.67
N PRO A 72 19.03 -1.84 3.86
CA PRO A 72 18.99 -0.41 4.14
C PRO A 72 20.37 0.20 3.91
N ARG A 73 20.41 1.39 3.31
CA ARG A 73 21.67 2.05 2.91
C ARG A 73 22.58 2.42 4.09
N ASP A 74 22.07 2.44 5.32
CA ASP A 74 22.86 2.81 6.50
C ASP A 74 23.48 1.58 7.18
N ARG A 75 24.74 1.30 6.83
CA ARG A 75 25.48 0.07 7.14
C ARG A 75 26.14 0.02 8.54
N ARG A 76 25.81 0.92 9.47
CA ARG A 76 26.65 1.12 10.68
C ARG A 76 26.34 0.24 11.90
N GLN A 77 25.32 -0.61 11.88
CA GLN A 77 24.87 -1.35 13.10
C GLN A 77 24.59 -2.84 12.90
N TRP A 78 25.18 -3.49 11.89
CA TRP A 78 24.81 -4.84 11.48
C TRP A 78 25.74 -5.90 12.10
N VAL A 79 25.20 -6.92 12.78
CA VAL A 79 25.96 -8.09 13.27
C VAL A 79 25.69 -9.28 12.35
N GLY A 80 26.69 -9.74 11.60
CA GLY A 80 26.50 -10.79 10.60
C GLY A 80 26.36 -12.19 11.19
N GLY A 81 25.32 -12.93 10.77
CA GLY A 81 25.25 -14.40 10.84
C GLY A 81 25.74 -15.03 9.54
N SER A 82 26.34 -16.22 9.60
CA SER A 82 26.83 -16.94 8.42
C SER A 82 25.70 -17.69 7.71
N GLY A 83 25.44 -17.37 6.44
CA GLY A 83 24.56 -18.14 5.56
C GLY A 83 23.93 -17.32 4.44
N SER A 84 23.26 -17.99 3.50
CA SER A 84 22.36 -17.39 2.50
C SER A 84 21.16 -16.66 3.11
N HIS A 85 20.97 -16.81 4.42
CA HIS A 85 20.03 -16.06 5.24
C HIS A 85 20.83 -15.07 6.07
N VAL A 86 20.48 -13.81 5.91
CA VAL A 86 21.14 -12.76 6.65
C VAL A 86 20.29 -12.49 7.90
N ILE A 87 20.46 -13.30 8.95
CA ILE A 87 20.12 -12.84 10.31
C ILE A 87 21.19 -11.80 10.65
N GLU A 88 20.95 -10.56 10.24
CA GLU A 88 21.79 -9.47 10.66
C GLU A 88 21.26 -8.94 12.00
N GLY A 89 21.96 -9.32 13.07
CA GLY A 89 22.17 -8.62 14.33
C GLY A 89 20.98 -8.00 15.07
N ALA A 90 20.83 -8.44 16.32
CA ALA A 90 20.11 -7.69 17.33
C ALA A 90 20.66 -6.28 17.49
N VAL A 91 20.00 -5.30 16.87
CA VAL A 91 20.27 -3.90 17.18
C VAL A 91 19.41 -3.51 18.38
N ALA A 92 19.90 -3.81 19.59
CA ALA A 92 19.26 -3.36 20.83
C ALA A 92 19.12 -1.82 20.91
N GLU A 93 19.88 -1.09 20.09
CA GLU A 93 19.95 0.38 20.08
C GLU A 93 18.84 1.08 19.28
N TRP A 94 17.91 0.36 18.62
CA TRP A 94 16.87 1.03 17.80
C TRP A 94 15.77 1.71 18.63
N GLY A 95 15.77 1.53 19.95
CA GLY A 95 14.83 2.22 20.85
C GLY A 95 13.36 1.94 20.50
N LEU A 96 13.07 0.70 20.08
CA LEU A 96 11.72 0.32 19.67
C LEU A 96 10.74 0.48 20.84
N PRO A 97 9.53 1.02 20.60
CA PRO A 97 8.53 1.12 21.64
C PRO A 97 8.02 -0.26 22.05
N ASP A 98 7.62 -0.38 23.32
CA ASP A 98 7.02 -1.59 23.85
C ASP A 98 5.83 -2.06 22.99
N GLY A 99 5.77 -3.37 22.76
CA GLY A 99 4.71 -4.00 21.99
C GLY A 99 4.89 -3.93 20.46
N CYS A 100 5.98 -3.33 19.95
CA CYS A 100 6.38 -3.47 18.55
C CYS A 100 6.58 -4.96 18.21
N ALA A 101 5.97 -5.39 17.11
CA ALA A 101 5.92 -6.79 16.70
C ALA A 101 6.40 -7.01 15.26
N LEU A 102 6.40 -5.97 14.41
CA LEU A 102 6.84 -6.08 13.03
C LEU A 102 7.35 -4.74 12.52
N LEU A 103 8.46 -4.77 11.81
CA LEU A 103 8.97 -3.63 11.05
C LEU A 103 8.79 -3.89 9.56
N GLN A 104 8.32 -2.87 8.83
CA GLN A 104 8.04 -3.00 7.41
C GLN A 104 8.50 -1.77 6.64
N GLU A 105 9.20 -1.99 5.53
CA GLU A 105 9.55 -0.91 4.62
C GLU A 105 8.32 -0.46 3.82
N THR A 106 8.08 0.85 3.73
CA THR A 106 7.08 1.40 2.83
C THR A 106 7.54 1.30 1.39
N SER A 107 6.61 1.24 0.43
CA SER A 107 6.94 1.13 -1.00
C SER A 107 7.64 2.37 -1.60
N GLY A 108 7.98 3.38 -0.79
CA GLY A 108 8.73 4.58 -1.23
C GLY A 108 7.98 5.51 -2.17
N SER A 109 6.66 5.36 -2.31
CA SER A 109 5.90 6.05 -3.36
C SER A 109 5.77 7.57 -3.20
N THR A 110 6.20 8.14 -2.06
CA THR A 110 6.24 9.58 -1.77
C THR A 110 7.65 10.11 -1.55
N GLY A 111 8.70 9.32 -1.83
CA GLY A 111 10.08 9.72 -1.66
C GLY A 111 10.97 8.59 -1.15
N ARG A 112 11.71 8.84 -0.07
CA ARG A 112 12.56 7.81 0.55
C ARG A 112 11.66 6.79 1.28
N ALA A 113 11.91 5.51 1.07
CA ALA A 113 11.27 4.45 1.83
C ALA A 113 11.51 4.66 3.34
N LYS A 114 10.45 4.47 4.12
CA LYS A 114 10.46 4.58 5.59
C LYS A 114 10.23 3.21 6.18
N ILE A 115 10.68 3.00 7.41
CA ILE A 115 10.38 1.78 8.16
C ILE A 115 9.23 2.08 9.10
N VAL A 116 8.11 1.39 8.91
CA VAL A 116 6.92 1.44 9.76
C VAL A 116 7.11 0.49 10.93
N MET A 117 6.71 0.92 12.11
CA MET A 117 6.61 0.10 13.30
C MET A 117 5.15 -0.36 13.48
N ARG A 118 4.90 -1.67 13.49
CA ARG A 118 3.58 -2.25 13.75
C ARG A 118 3.58 -2.94 15.11
N GLY A 119 2.56 -2.67 15.91
CA GLY A 119 2.38 -3.28 17.23
C GLY A 119 1.60 -4.59 17.17
N SER A 120 1.74 -5.43 18.20
CA SER A 120 0.97 -6.69 18.29
C SER A 120 -0.55 -6.47 18.28
N GLU A 121 -1.04 -5.43 18.96
CA GLU A 121 -2.45 -5.00 18.90
C GLU A 121 -2.88 -4.64 17.48
N SER A 122 -1.97 -4.07 16.68
CA SER A 122 -2.26 -3.76 15.28
C SER A 122 -2.47 -4.99 14.41
N LEU A 123 -1.69 -6.05 14.65
CA LEU A 123 -1.84 -7.31 13.94
C LEU A 123 -3.13 -8.05 14.37
N ARG A 124 -3.46 -8.05 15.66
CA ARG A 124 -4.72 -8.63 16.18
C ARG A 124 -5.95 -7.96 15.64
N TRP A 125 -5.89 -6.64 15.52
CA TRP A 125 -6.99 -5.88 14.96
C TRP A 125 -7.14 -6.10 13.46
N GLU A 126 -6.04 -6.12 12.71
CA GLU A 126 -6.06 -6.38 11.28
C GLU A 126 -6.68 -7.75 10.96
N ARG A 127 -6.55 -8.76 11.85
CA ARG A 127 -7.36 -10.00 11.81
C ARG A 127 -8.86 -9.73 11.75
N LEU A 128 -9.39 -8.85 12.61
CA LEU A 128 -10.82 -8.54 12.66
C LEU A 128 -11.29 -7.88 11.36
N ALA A 129 -10.54 -6.88 10.88
CA ALA A 129 -10.82 -6.21 9.62
C ALA A 129 -10.84 -7.22 8.45
N TYR A 130 -9.83 -8.10 8.34
CA TYR A 130 -9.83 -9.11 7.28
C TYR A 130 -10.87 -10.22 7.49
N ARG A 131 -11.27 -10.57 8.71
CA ARG A 131 -12.37 -11.51 8.93
C ARG A 131 -13.68 -10.97 8.33
N GLU A 132 -13.96 -9.68 8.52
CA GLU A 132 -15.13 -9.02 7.92
C GLU A 132 -15.08 -9.06 6.38
N LEU A 133 -13.91 -8.80 5.81
CA LEU A 133 -13.70 -8.79 4.35
C LEU A 133 -13.75 -10.19 3.73
N LEU A 134 -12.96 -11.12 4.27
CA LEU A 134 -12.73 -12.46 3.72
C LEU A 134 -13.82 -13.46 4.12
N GLY A 135 -14.67 -13.12 5.09
CA GLY A 135 -15.77 -13.97 5.57
C GLY A 135 -15.27 -15.19 6.36
N SER A 136 -16.04 -16.29 6.30
CA SER A 136 -15.81 -17.48 7.13
C SER A 136 -14.36 -18.02 7.06
N PRO A 137 -13.70 -18.28 8.20
CA PRO A 137 -12.34 -18.84 8.24
C PRO A 137 -12.24 -20.28 7.73
N ALA A 138 -13.37 -20.97 7.54
CA ALA A 138 -13.40 -22.31 6.95
C ALA A 138 -12.89 -22.35 5.50
N ASN A 139 -12.99 -21.22 4.78
CA ASN A 139 -12.47 -21.11 3.42
C ASN A 139 -10.96 -20.85 3.49
N SER A 140 -10.13 -21.59 2.75
CA SER A 140 -8.70 -21.27 2.68
C SER A 140 -8.46 -19.91 2.01
N LEU A 141 -7.34 -19.25 2.32
CA LEU A 141 -6.88 -18.07 1.60
C LEU A 141 -5.81 -18.51 0.59
N VAL A 142 -6.00 -18.20 -0.69
CA VAL A 142 -5.00 -18.39 -1.74
C VAL A 142 -4.52 -17.02 -2.21
N HIS A 143 -3.23 -16.72 -2.09
CA HIS A 143 -2.66 -15.46 -2.60
C HIS A 143 -1.21 -15.63 -3.07
N ASN A 144 -0.75 -14.75 -3.95
CA ASN A 144 0.61 -14.72 -4.48
C ASN A 144 1.33 -13.39 -4.20
N VAL A 145 0.86 -12.67 -3.18
CA VAL A 145 1.47 -11.42 -2.72
C VAL A 145 2.70 -11.76 -1.88
N ARG A 146 3.86 -11.20 -2.21
CA ARG A 146 5.11 -11.47 -1.49
C ARG A 146 5.03 -10.95 -0.04
N LEU A 147 5.63 -11.66 0.91
CA LEU A 147 5.48 -11.38 2.33
C LEU A 147 6.13 -10.05 2.75
N GLU A 148 7.15 -9.57 2.06
CA GLU A 148 7.73 -8.25 2.35
C GLU A 148 6.77 -7.09 2.05
N GLN A 149 5.71 -7.32 1.27
CA GLN A 149 4.68 -6.33 1.05
C GLN A 149 3.69 -6.36 2.22
N SER A 150 3.27 -5.18 2.68
CA SER A 150 2.33 -5.05 3.80
C SER A 150 1.03 -5.83 3.61
N LEU A 151 0.48 -5.80 2.40
CA LEU A 151 -0.68 -6.63 2.05
C LEU A 151 -0.40 -8.13 2.20
N GLY A 152 0.78 -8.61 1.78
CA GLY A 152 1.12 -10.02 1.77
C GLY A 152 1.24 -10.60 3.17
N ILE A 153 2.07 -10.00 4.02
CA ILE A 153 2.20 -10.43 5.41
C ILE A 153 0.95 -10.11 6.24
N GLY A 154 0.29 -8.97 6.00
CA GLY A 154 -0.95 -8.59 6.67
C GLY A 154 -2.06 -9.62 6.43
N LEU A 155 -2.33 -9.97 5.16
CA LEU A 155 -3.27 -11.03 4.81
C LEU A 155 -2.89 -12.38 5.41
N THR A 156 -1.61 -12.76 5.32
CA THR A 156 -1.11 -14.05 5.82
C THR A 156 -1.33 -14.18 7.33
N LEU A 157 -0.83 -13.21 8.10
CA LEU A 157 -0.92 -13.24 9.56
C LEU A 157 -2.37 -13.10 10.02
N ALA A 158 -3.16 -12.20 9.42
CA ALA A 158 -4.57 -12.04 9.74
C ALA A 158 -5.34 -13.34 9.52
N ALA A 159 -5.16 -13.99 8.37
CA ALA A 159 -5.80 -15.28 8.07
C ALA A 159 -5.37 -16.37 9.06
N MET A 160 -4.08 -16.51 9.33
CA MET A 160 -3.59 -17.54 10.25
C MET A 160 -4.04 -17.30 11.70
N LEU A 161 -4.04 -16.04 12.17
CA LEU A 161 -4.60 -15.68 13.48
C LEU A 161 -6.12 -15.91 13.54
N ASP A 162 -6.79 -15.99 12.39
CA ASP A 162 -8.19 -16.33 12.25
C ASP A 162 -8.49 -17.83 12.26
N GLY A 163 -7.44 -18.67 12.29
CA GLY A 163 -7.56 -20.13 12.14
C GLY A 163 -7.69 -20.60 10.69
N ARG A 164 -7.47 -19.71 9.72
CA ARG A 164 -7.59 -20.04 8.30
C ARG A 164 -6.31 -20.67 7.75
N SER A 165 -6.44 -21.69 6.91
CA SER A 165 -5.33 -22.18 6.09
C SER A 165 -4.96 -21.18 4.99
N VAL A 166 -3.68 -20.83 4.91
CA VAL A 166 -3.10 -19.97 3.88
C VAL A 166 -2.33 -20.82 2.88
N LEU A 167 -2.58 -20.61 1.60
CA LEU A 167 -1.88 -21.22 0.47
C LEU A 167 -1.22 -20.11 -0.34
N HIS A 168 0.06 -19.90 -0.09
CA HIS A 168 0.83 -18.89 -0.78
C HIS A 168 1.39 -19.44 -2.09
N ALA A 169 0.90 -18.88 -3.18
CA ALA A 169 1.18 -19.29 -4.54
C ALA A 169 2.33 -18.48 -5.13
N GLU A 170 3.57 -18.95 -5.07
CA GLU A 170 4.65 -18.31 -5.84
C GLU A 170 4.24 -18.19 -7.33
N PRO A 171 4.51 -17.07 -8.02
CA PRO A 171 3.95 -16.81 -9.35
C PRO A 171 4.14 -17.97 -10.34
N GLU A 172 5.33 -18.59 -10.34
CA GLU A 172 5.71 -19.71 -11.20
C GLU A 172 5.02 -21.04 -10.83
N ARG A 173 4.49 -21.14 -9.61
CA ARG A 173 3.85 -22.34 -9.04
C ARG A 173 2.35 -22.17 -8.82
N SER A 174 1.79 -21.01 -9.16
CA SER A 174 0.41 -20.63 -8.89
C SER A 174 -0.61 -21.70 -9.28
N GLY A 175 -0.51 -22.28 -10.48
CA GLY A 175 -1.42 -23.34 -10.92
C GLY A 175 -1.50 -24.56 -10.00
N ARG A 176 -0.37 -25.03 -9.44
CA ARG A 176 -0.36 -26.22 -8.56
C ARG A 176 -0.94 -25.95 -7.18
N ILE A 177 -0.79 -24.72 -6.70
CA ILE A 177 -1.22 -24.32 -5.36
C ILE A 177 -2.71 -24.02 -5.33
N ILE A 178 -3.25 -23.57 -6.46
CA ILE A 178 -4.69 -23.49 -6.71
C ILE A 178 -5.34 -24.86 -6.54
N ASP A 179 -4.80 -25.90 -7.19
CA ASP A 179 -5.30 -27.29 -7.06
C ASP A 179 -5.18 -27.87 -5.65
N ALA A 180 -4.36 -27.25 -4.80
CA ALA A 180 -4.16 -27.67 -3.43
C ALA A 180 -5.20 -27.08 -2.45
N ALA A 181 -6.01 -26.11 -2.88
CA ALA A 181 -7.08 -25.53 -2.08
C ALA A 181 -8.23 -26.53 -1.85
N THR A 182 -8.99 -26.32 -0.78
CA THR A 182 -10.15 -27.15 -0.41
C THR A 182 -11.37 -26.79 -1.28
N GLU A 183 -12.53 -27.39 -1.00
CA GLU A 183 -13.78 -27.20 -1.75
C GLU A 183 -14.18 -25.74 -1.99
N SER A 184 -13.76 -24.80 -1.13
CA SER A 184 -13.99 -23.36 -1.28
C SER A 184 -12.82 -22.54 -0.71
N CYS A 185 -12.45 -21.46 -1.40
CA CYS A 185 -11.36 -20.57 -1.02
C CYS A 185 -11.68 -19.09 -1.26
N VAL A 186 -10.82 -18.22 -0.77
CA VAL A 186 -10.77 -16.79 -1.11
C VAL A 186 -9.50 -16.51 -1.88
N LEU A 187 -9.60 -15.82 -3.02
CA LEU A 187 -8.43 -15.37 -3.77
C LEU A 187 -8.05 -13.98 -3.30
N GLY A 188 -6.88 -13.84 -2.69
CA GLY A 188 -6.39 -12.55 -2.22
C GLY A 188 -5.27 -12.04 -3.11
N GLY A 189 -5.25 -10.74 -3.40
CA GLY A 189 -4.07 -10.13 -3.98
C GLY A 189 -4.18 -8.65 -4.29
N THR A 190 -3.10 -8.14 -4.87
CA THR A 190 -3.10 -6.87 -5.62
C THR A 190 -3.68 -7.10 -7.01
N PRO A 191 -4.06 -6.04 -7.76
CA PRO A 191 -4.59 -6.22 -9.11
C PRO A 191 -3.67 -7.03 -10.03
N SER A 192 -2.36 -6.73 -10.01
CA SER A 192 -1.38 -7.44 -10.84
C SER A 192 -1.23 -8.91 -10.47
N THR A 193 -1.22 -9.21 -9.17
CA THR A 193 -1.01 -10.56 -8.66
C THR A 193 -2.26 -11.43 -8.84
N LEU A 194 -3.46 -10.86 -8.67
CA LEU A 194 -4.73 -11.50 -8.99
C LEU A 194 -4.85 -11.87 -10.47
N LEU A 195 -4.44 -10.98 -11.39
CA LEU A 195 -4.47 -11.30 -12.82
C LEU A 195 -3.59 -12.50 -13.17
N VAL A 196 -2.46 -12.68 -12.49
CA VAL A 196 -1.62 -13.88 -12.64
C VAL A 196 -2.36 -15.12 -12.13
N LEU A 197 -3.01 -15.06 -10.97
CA LEU A 197 -3.79 -16.19 -10.44
C LEU A 197 -4.95 -16.56 -11.37
N ILE A 198 -5.75 -15.58 -11.79
CA ILE A 198 -6.91 -15.76 -12.68
C ILE A 198 -6.50 -16.40 -14.00
N ARG A 199 -5.39 -15.95 -14.62
CA ARG A 199 -4.89 -16.51 -15.89
C ARG A 199 -4.47 -17.98 -15.74
N ASN A 200 -3.90 -18.34 -14.60
CA ASN A 200 -3.43 -19.69 -14.32
C ASN A 200 -4.51 -20.62 -13.74
N TRP A 201 -5.71 -20.12 -13.43
CA TRP A 201 -6.77 -20.90 -12.79
C TRP A 201 -7.50 -21.90 -13.70
N SER A 202 -7.31 -21.81 -15.02
CA SER A 202 -8.04 -22.60 -16.03
C SER A 202 -7.94 -24.14 -15.91
N ARG A 203 -7.26 -24.67 -14.89
CA ARG A 203 -7.00 -26.11 -14.67
C ARG A 203 -7.63 -26.69 -13.40
N SER A 204 -8.36 -25.88 -12.62
CA SER A 204 -8.86 -26.30 -11.30
C SER A 204 -10.39 -26.41 -11.21
N ASP A 205 -10.87 -27.44 -10.54
CA ASP A 205 -12.29 -27.62 -10.20
C ASP A 205 -12.71 -26.79 -8.99
N ILE A 206 -11.76 -26.19 -8.27
CA ILE A 206 -12.03 -25.36 -7.09
C ILE A 206 -12.67 -24.04 -7.53
N ARG A 207 -13.71 -23.64 -6.78
CA ARG A 207 -14.46 -22.41 -7.00
C ARG A 207 -14.24 -21.48 -5.81
N PRO A 208 -13.62 -20.31 -6.01
CA PRO A 208 -13.49 -19.34 -4.94
C PRO A 208 -14.87 -18.80 -4.57
N GLY A 209 -15.15 -18.69 -3.28
CA GLY A 209 -16.34 -17.98 -2.78
C GLY A 209 -16.18 -16.45 -2.85
N ALA A 210 -14.93 -15.96 -2.90
CA ALA A 210 -14.64 -14.53 -3.03
C ALA A 210 -13.29 -14.25 -3.72
N VAL A 211 -13.20 -13.09 -4.35
CA VAL A 211 -11.97 -12.49 -4.90
C VAL A 211 -11.72 -11.17 -4.16
N PHE A 212 -10.73 -11.16 -3.28
CA PHE A 212 -10.27 -10.01 -2.52
C PHE A 212 -9.14 -9.26 -3.24
N CYS A 213 -9.37 -7.99 -3.57
CA CYS A 213 -8.42 -7.09 -4.22
C CYS A 213 -8.02 -5.93 -3.29
N GLY A 214 -6.76 -5.88 -2.87
CA GLY A 214 -6.20 -4.83 -2.02
C GLY A 214 -5.01 -4.10 -2.64
N ALA A 215 -4.56 -3.02 -1.99
CA ALA A 215 -3.36 -2.26 -2.36
C ALA A 215 -3.32 -1.79 -3.84
N GLY A 216 -4.48 -1.47 -4.41
CA GLY A 216 -4.63 -0.98 -5.78
C GLY A 216 -6.09 -0.86 -6.19
N ARG A 217 -6.34 -0.21 -7.32
CA ARG A 217 -7.70 -0.13 -7.89
C ARG A 217 -8.08 -1.47 -8.51
N LEU A 218 -9.32 -1.88 -8.29
CA LEU A 218 -9.91 -3.05 -8.97
C LEU A 218 -9.85 -2.84 -10.49
N ALA A 219 -9.19 -3.76 -11.18
CA ALA A 219 -9.07 -3.71 -12.64
C ALA A 219 -10.30 -4.38 -13.28
N PRO A 220 -10.90 -3.81 -14.35
CA PRO A 220 -12.03 -4.43 -15.05
C PRO A 220 -11.77 -5.86 -15.51
N GLU A 221 -10.53 -6.20 -15.84
CA GLU A 221 -10.10 -7.53 -16.24
C GLU A 221 -10.24 -8.57 -15.11
N ILE A 222 -10.18 -8.14 -13.85
CA ILE A 222 -10.43 -9.01 -12.69
C ILE A 222 -11.92 -9.33 -12.61
N VAL A 223 -12.79 -8.32 -12.81
CA VAL A 223 -14.25 -8.50 -12.84
C VAL A 223 -14.64 -9.44 -13.97
N ALA A 224 -14.18 -9.17 -15.19
CA ALA A 224 -14.43 -10.02 -16.35
C ALA A 224 -13.86 -11.44 -16.16
N GLY A 225 -12.70 -11.56 -15.50
CA GLY A 225 -12.11 -12.85 -15.14
C GLY A 225 -12.98 -13.64 -14.16
N ARG A 226 -13.48 -12.99 -13.11
CA ARG A 226 -14.43 -13.55 -12.15
C ARG A 226 -15.72 -13.96 -12.85
N ASP A 227 -16.36 -13.08 -13.61
CA ASP A 227 -17.65 -13.37 -14.27
C ASP A 227 -17.56 -14.58 -15.20
N ARG A 228 -16.42 -14.72 -15.90
CA ARG A 228 -16.18 -15.84 -16.82
C ARG A 228 -15.91 -17.16 -16.10
N LEU A 229 -15.14 -17.15 -15.01
CA LEU A 229 -14.65 -18.37 -14.38
C LEU A 229 -15.49 -18.79 -13.16
N TRP A 230 -15.93 -17.82 -12.37
CA TRP A 230 -16.61 -18.01 -11.09
C TRP A 230 -17.71 -16.94 -10.90
N PRO A 231 -18.80 -16.99 -11.70
CA PRO A 231 -19.85 -15.97 -11.66
C PRO A 231 -20.52 -15.82 -10.28
N GLU A 232 -20.45 -16.85 -9.43
CA GLU A 232 -21.00 -16.84 -8.06
C GLU A 232 -20.04 -16.22 -7.02
N ALA A 233 -18.77 -16.02 -7.36
CA ALA A 233 -17.80 -15.46 -6.43
C ALA A 233 -18.06 -13.96 -6.23
N ARG A 234 -18.08 -13.49 -4.98
CA ARG A 234 -18.17 -12.06 -4.71
C ARG A 234 -16.81 -11.37 -4.93
N ILE A 235 -16.82 -10.14 -5.39
CA ILE A 235 -15.62 -9.28 -5.37
C ILE A 235 -15.62 -8.49 -4.07
N VAL A 236 -14.48 -8.49 -3.39
CA VAL A 236 -14.25 -7.71 -2.18
C VAL A 236 -13.05 -6.81 -2.45
N THR A 237 -13.15 -5.54 -2.10
CA THR A 237 -12.04 -4.59 -2.21
C THR A 237 -11.57 -4.17 -0.82
N GLY A 238 -10.29 -3.86 -0.69
CA GLY A 238 -9.69 -3.40 0.57
C GLY A 238 -8.78 -2.19 0.35
N PHE A 239 -8.90 -1.20 1.22
CA PHE A 239 -8.02 -0.04 1.27
C PHE A 239 -7.27 0.01 2.59
N GLY A 240 -6.00 0.38 2.53
CA GLY A 240 -5.10 0.36 3.67
C GLY A 240 -3.71 0.85 3.32
N SER A 241 -2.84 0.91 4.33
CA SER A 241 -1.42 1.23 4.15
C SER A 241 -0.55 0.31 5.00
N THR A 242 0.77 0.41 4.84
CA THR A 242 1.72 -0.34 5.67
C THR A 242 1.55 0.00 7.16
N GLU A 243 1.24 1.25 7.46
CA GLU A 243 1.08 1.80 8.82
C GLU A 243 -0.18 1.30 9.54
N THR A 244 -1.25 1.07 8.78
CA THR A 244 -2.60 0.86 9.34
C THR A 244 -3.14 -0.55 9.09
N GLY A 245 -2.62 -1.28 8.11
CA GLY A 245 -3.28 -2.47 7.59
C GLY A 245 -4.54 -2.09 6.78
N GLY A 246 -5.47 -3.03 6.62
CA GLY A 246 -6.76 -2.77 5.97
C GLY A 246 -7.70 -1.95 6.87
N VAL A 247 -8.14 -0.78 6.43
CA VAL A 247 -9.03 0.14 7.19
C VAL A 247 -10.40 0.35 6.57
N LEU A 248 -10.52 0.21 5.25
CA LEU A 248 -11.81 0.26 4.55
C LEU A 248 -12.00 -0.98 3.67
N GLY A 249 -13.25 -1.37 3.49
CA GLY A 249 -13.71 -2.54 2.76
C GLY A 249 -14.87 -2.25 1.84
N GLY A 250 -14.94 -2.89 0.69
CA GLY A 250 -16.04 -2.69 -0.24
C GLY A 250 -16.24 -3.83 -1.20
N ASP A 251 -16.98 -3.55 -2.26
CA ASP A 251 -17.29 -4.48 -3.34
C ASP A 251 -16.86 -3.89 -4.69
N GLU A 252 -17.39 -4.46 -5.78
CA GLU A 252 -17.12 -4.01 -7.15
C GLU A 252 -17.73 -2.65 -7.52
N SER A 253 -18.62 -2.09 -6.70
CA SER A 253 -19.16 -0.73 -6.91
C SER A 253 -18.10 0.36 -6.72
N GLY A 254 -16.99 0.03 -6.07
CA GLY A 254 -15.93 0.97 -5.70
C GLY A 254 -16.27 1.86 -4.49
N GLU A 255 -17.41 1.62 -3.83
CA GLU A 255 -17.73 2.20 -2.53
C GLU A 255 -17.07 1.39 -1.41
N LEU A 256 -16.48 2.10 -0.45
CA LEU A 256 -15.74 1.56 0.66
C LEU A 256 -16.39 2.00 1.98
N LEU A 257 -16.47 1.08 2.94
CA LEU A 257 -16.98 1.26 4.29
C LEU A 257 -15.85 1.01 5.29
N PRO A 258 -15.84 1.68 6.45
CA PRO A 258 -14.90 1.33 7.50
C PRO A 258 -15.11 -0.11 7.98
N VAL A 259 -14.00 -0.80 8.27
CA VAL A 259 -13.99 -2.19 8.78
C VAL A 259 -13.32 -2.27 10.13
N GLY A 260 -13.59 -3.34 10.88
CA GLY A 260 -12.94 -3.62 12.17
C GLY A 260 -13.20 -2.56 13.25
N GLY A 261 -14.22 -1.72 13.12
CA GLY A 261 -14.47 -0.62 14.05
C GLY A 261 -13.58 0.61 13.83
N VAL A 262 -13.00 0.78 12.64
CA VAL A 262 -12.44 2.07 12.21
C VAL A 262 -13.53 3.14 12.18
N GLU A 263 -13.19 4.33 12.63
CA GLU A 263 -13.97 5.54 12.45
C GLU A 263 -13.30 6.41 11.38
N VAL A 264 -14.08 6.94 10.45
CA VAL A 264 -13.57 7.90 9.46
C VAL A 264 -13.81 9.32 9.98
N LEU A 265 -12.72 10.07 10.15
CA LEU A 265 -12.72 11.45 10.64
C LEU A 265 -12.85 12.46 9.51
N SER A 266 -12.34 12.12 8.32
CA SER A 266 -12.45 12.90 7.09
C SER A 266 -12.39 12.00 5.86
N PRO A 267 -13.05 12.33 4.74
CA PRO A 267 -13.83 13.54 4.47
C PRO A 267 -15.20 13.56 5.18
N GLY A 268 -15.76 14.76 5.37
CA GLY A 268 -17.18 14.92 5.70
C GLY A 268 -18.09 14.73 4.48
N ARG A 269 -19.41 14.80 4.70
CA ARG A 269 -20.42 14.52 3.68
C ARG A 269 -20.31 15.46 2.48
N GLY A 270 -20.12 14.86 1.29
CA GLY A 270 -20.01 15.61 0.03
C GLY A 270 -18.67 16.31 -0.18
N GLU A 271 -17.75 16.20 0.78
CA GLU A 271 -16.42 16.79 0.69
C GLU A 271 -15.44 15.83 0.00
N MET A 272 -14.43 16.40 -0.64
CA MET A 272 -13.23 15.68 -1.05
C MET A 272 -12.07 16.13 -0.19
N ALA A 273 -11.52 15.23 0.62
CA ALA A 273 -10.43 15.52 1.55
C ALA A 273 -9.48 14.34 1.68
N LEU A 274 -8.35 14.55 2.35
CA LEU A 274 -7.49 13.45 2.78
C LEU A 274 -8.27 12.54 3.72
N LEU A 275 -8.09 11.22 3.56
CA LEU A 275 -8.67 10.25 4.47
C LEU A 275 -7.99 10.37 5.83
N GLY A 276 -8.76 10.77 6.83
CA GLY A 276 -8.40 10.71 8.24
C GLY A 276 -9.21 9.62 8.91
N VAL A 277 -8.58 8.77 9.71
CA VAL A 277 -9.24 7.68 10.43
C VAL A 277 -8.82 7.68 11.90
N ARG A 278 -9.69 7.14 12.75
CA ARG A 278 -9.36 6.68 14.09
C ARG A 278 -9.51 5.16 14.11
N MET A 279 -8.47 4.47 14.55
CA MET A 279 -8.45 3.02 14.69
C MET A 279 -8.68 2.65 16.15
N PRO A 280 -9.10 1.43 16.49
CA PRO A 280 -9.22 1.01 17.89
C PRO A 280 -7.88 0.65 18.54
N HIS A 281 -6.77 0.98 17.88
CA HIS A 281 -5.42 0.68 18.31
C HIS A 281 -4.47 1.82 18.01
N ARG A 282 -3.37 1.84 18.77
CA ARG A 282 -2.32 2.84 18.57
C ARG A 282 -1.47 2.53 17.33
N VAL A 283 -1.20 3.58 16.53
CA VAL A 283 -0.16 3.53 15.49
C VAL A 283 1.18 3.87 16.13
N LEU A 284 2.18 3.02 15.93
CA LEU A 284 3.52 3.27 16.52
C LEU A 284 4.34 4.26 15.68
N GLY A 285 4.00 4.46 14.40
CA GLY A 285 4.63 5.42 13.51
C GLY A 285 5.83 4.85 12.76
N TYR A 286 6.79 5.71 12.42
CA TYR A 286 7.99 5.33 11.68
C TYR A 286 9.20 5.23 12.60
N LEU A 287 10.10 4.29 12.30
CA LEU A 287 11.38 4.16 12.98
C LEU A 287 12.24 5.42 12.78
N GLY A 288 12.80 5.94 13.86
CA GLY A 288 13.69 7.12 13.85
C GLY A 288 12.97 8.46 13.75
N ASP A 289 11.67 8.47 13.43
CA ASP A 289 10.84 9.66 13.66
C ASP A 289 10.61 9.77 15.18
N VAL A 290 10.86 10.96 15.75
CA VAL A 290 10.30 11.28 17.07
C VAL A 290 8.80 11.05 16.93
N PRO A 291 8.15 10.22 17.77
CA PRO A 291 6.72 9.97 17.66
C PRO A 291 6.04 11.31 17.50
N SER A 292 5.56 11.61 16.29
CA SER A 292 5.06 12.93 15.97
C SER A 292 3.97 13.26 16.98
N ALA A 293 3.70 14.54 17.24
CA ALA A 293 2.65 15.01 18.14
C ALA A 293 1.23 14.41 17.88
N ARG A 294 1.06 13.59 16.84
CA ARG A 294 -0.04 12.65 16.57
C ARG A 294 -0.03 11.45 17.54
N ALA A 295 0.14 11.70 18.84
CA ALA A 295 0.10 10.66 19.86
C ALA A 295 -1.35 10.17 20.01
N GLY A 296 -1.67 9.03 19.42
CA GLY A 296 -3.00 8.44 19.54
C GLY A 296 -3.24 7.27 18.61
N ASP A 297 -4.50 7.10 18.30
CA ASP A 297 -5.10 6.07 17.47
C ASP A 297 -5.59 6.62 16.11
N GLU A 298 -5.29 7.90 15.84
CA GLU A 298 -5.64 8.59 14.60
C GLU A 298 -4.53 8.51 13.54
N TRP A 299 -4.93 8.44 12.27
CA TRP A 299 -4.03 8.41 11.13
C TRP A 299 -4.61 9.17 9.93
N GLU A 300 -3.77 9.96 9.27
CA GLU A 300 -4.12 10.69 8.06
C GLU A 300 -3.31 10.12 6.87
N PHE A 301 -4.03 9.68 5.85
CA PHE A 301 -3.46 9.16 4.61
C PHE A 301 -3.14 10.29 3.64
N SER A 302 -2.20 10.04 2.72
CA SER A 302 -1.94 10.91 1.56
C SER A 302 -2.87 10.61 0.38
N ASP A 303 -4.04 10.03 0.66
CA ASP A 303 -5.03 9.60 -0.31
C ASP A 303 -6.32 10.41 -0.12
N LEU A 304 -6.86 10.89 -1.23
CA LEU A 304 -8.10 11.63 -1.28
C LEU A 304 -9.28 10.70 -1.41
N PHE A 305 -10.29 11.00 -0.62
CA PHE A 305 -11.57 10.31 -0.62
C PHE A 305 -12.70 11.32 -0.75
N ASN A 306 -13.86 10.81 -1.18
CA ASN A 306 -15.12 11.53 -1.13
C ASN A 306 -16.18 10.67 -0.45
N GLU A 307 -16.93 11.23 0.50
CA GLU A 307 -18.10 10.56 1.07
C GLU A 307 -19.30 10.70 0.12
N GLN A 308 -19.67 9.59 -0.53
CA GLN A 308 -20.77 9.54 -1.49
C GLN A 308 -22.13 9.61 -0.78
N SER A 309 -22.32 8.79 0.26
CA SER A 309 -23.53 8.77 1.07
C SER A 309 -23.29 8.06 2.40
N TYR A 310 -23.81 8.60 3.50
CA TYR A 310 -23.90 7.98 4.84
C TYR A 310 -22.80 6.94 5.16
N GLY A 311 -21.54 7.37 5.26
CA GLY A 311 -20.40 6.53 5.63
C GLY A 311 -19.84 5.64 4.50
N ARG A 312 -20.25 5.87 3.25
CA ARG A 312 -19.70 5.22 2.05
C ARG A 312 -18.71 6.16 1.36
N TYR A 313 -17.49 5.70 1.21
CA TYR A 313 -16.37 6.48 0.71
C TYR A 313 -15.89 5.96 -0.63
N ARG A 314 -15.52 6.85 -1.55
CA ARG A 314 -14.88 6.49 -2.82
C ARG A 314 -13.45 7.00 -2.83
N HIS A 315 -12.49 6.13 -3.12
CA HIS A 315 -11.10 6.53 -3.33
C HIS A 315 -10.98 7.33 -4.61
N VAL A 316 -10.51 8.56 -4.50
CA VAL A 316 -10.32 9.46 -5.65
C VAL A 316 -8.92 9.32 -6.23
N GLY A 317 -7.93 9.07 -5.37
CA GLY A 317 -6.52 8.88 -5.74
C GLY A 317 -5.58 9.55 -4.74
N ARG A 318 -4.35 9.84 -5.13
CA ARG A 318 -3.34 10.39 -4.21
C ARG A 318 -3.28 11.91 -4.27
N VAL A 319 -2.98 12.53 -3.12
CA VAL A 319 -2.78 13.98 -3.05
C VAL A 319 -1.64 14.45 -3.95
N SER A 320 -0.61 13.63 -4.13
CA SER A 320 0.50 13.91 -5.07
C SER A 320 0.07 13.94 -6.54
N GLN A 321 -1.16 13.49 -6.85
CA GLN A 321 -1.78 13.50 -8.17
C GLN A 321 -3.01 14.42 -8.19
N SER A 322 -3.02 15.42 -7.31
CA SER A 322 -4.13 16.35 -7.15
C SER A 322 -3.65 17.78 -6.94
N LEU A 323 -4.48 18.74 -7.34
CA LEU A 323 -4.27 20.16 -7.12
C LEU A 323 -5.26 20.63 -6.06
N ARG A 324 -4.82 21.47 -5.12
CA ARG A 324 -5.74 22.12 -4.17
C ARG A 324 -6.11 23.49 -4.71
N LEU A 325 -7.34 23.63 -5.19
CA LEU A 325 -7.88 24.87 -5.76
C LEU A 325 -9.00 25.40 -4.87
N ARG A 326 -8.88 26.65 -4.40
CA ARG A 326 -9.92 27.30 -3.57
C ARG A 326 -10.39 26.39 -2.42
N GLU A 327 -9.41 25.82 -1.71
CA GLU A 327 -9.58 24.87 -0.60
C GLU A 327 -10.10 23.47 -0.96
N GLN A 328 -10.51 23.22 -2.21
CA GLN A 328 -10.98 21.92 -2.70
C GLN A 328 -9.87 21.15 -3.43
N TYR A 329 -9.84 19.83 -3.25
CA TYR A 329 -8.95 18.99 -4.06
C TYR A 329 -9.59 18.66 -5.41
N ARG A 330 -8.77 18.71 -6.47
CA ARG A 330 -9.12 18.28 -7.82
C ARG A 330 -8.10 17.26 -8.29
N HIS A 331 -8.54 16.04 -8.56
CA HIS A 331 -7.70 14.94 -9.02
C HIS A 331 -7.61 14.95 -10.56
N PHE A 332 -6.43 14.71 -11.13
CA PHE A 332 -6.18 14.89 -12.57
C PHE A 332 -5.74 13.59 -13.28
N ALA A 333 -6.34 12.45 -12.91
CA ALA A 333 -6.02 11.14 -13.47
C ALA A 333 -6.08 11.10 -15.00
N ASP A 334 -7.17 11.66 -15.57
CA ASP A 334 -7.43 11.61 -17.01
C ASP A 334 -6.43 12.48 -17.78
N LEU A 335 -6.09 13.64 -17.23
CA LEU A 335 -5.03 14.50 -17.74
C LEU A 335 -3.66 13.79 -17.70
N ALA A 336 -3.38 13.08 -16.60
CA ALA A 336 -2.15 12.30 -16.45
C ALA A 336 -2.05 11.11 -17.40
N GLY A 337 -3.17 10.55 -17.86
CA GLY A 337 -3.22 9.50 -18.88
C GLY A 337 -2.83 10.05 -20.26
N LEU A 338 -3.50 11.11 -20.69
CA LEU A 338 -3.27 11.74 -22.00
C LEU A 338 -1.85 12.33 -22.14
N LEU A 339 -1.34 12.97 -21.09
CA LEU A 339 0.02 13.51 -21.12
C LEU A 339 1.09 12.40 -21.11
N ARG A 340 0.76 11.21 -20.56
CA ARG A 340 1.62 10.02 -20.64
C ARG A 340 1.66 9.45 -22.06
N GLU A 341 0.53 9.37 -22.74
CA GLU A 341 0.48 8.93 -24.15
C GLU A 341 1.30 9.84 -25.07
N ALA A 342 1.41 11.13 -24.73
CA ALA A 342 2.25 12.08 -25.45
C ALA A 342 3.75 12.02 -25.06
N GLU A 343 4.15 11.15 -24.13
CA GLU A 343 5.51 11.03 -23.57
C GLU A 343 6.11 12.36 -23.08
N ARG A 344 5.28 13.25 -22.52
CA ARG A 344 5.73 14.56 -22.03
C ARG A 344 5.87 14.57 -20.53
N ASN A 345 6.92 15.23 -20.02
CA ASN A 345 6.95 15.62 -18.62
C ASN A 345 6.01 16.80 -18.41
N TRP A 346 5.39 16.86 -17.24
CA TRP A 346 4.50 17.96 -16.88
C TRP A 346 4.43 18.10 -15.37
N THR A 347 3.99 19.27 -14.93
CA THR A 347 3.74 19.57 -13.52
C THR A 347 2.62 20.60 -13.41
N PHE A 348 2.01 20.70 -12.23
CA PHE A 348 1.17 21.85 -11.89
C PHE A 348 1.98 22.84 -11.07
N ALA A 349 2.03 24.08 -11.53
CA ALA A 349 2.58 25.19 -10.77
C ALA A 349 1.44 26.00 -10.15
N GLU A 350 1.57 26.28 -8.86
CA GLU A 350 0.74 27.20 -8.12
C GLU A 350 1.65 28.33 -7.62
N PHE A 351 1.32 29.57 -7.95
CA PHE A 351 2.15 30.73 -7.61
C PHE A 351 1.31 32.00 -7.54
N ASP A 352 1.77 32.97 -6.77
CA ASP A 352 1.25 34.34 -6.83
C ASP A 352 1.98 35.07 -7.94
N SER A 353 1.27 35.52 -8.97
CA SER A 353 1.88 36.32 -10.04
C SER A 353 2.28 37.69 -9.51
N LYS A 354 3.10 38.44 -10.27
CA LYS A 354 3.45 39.85 -9.96
C LYS A 354 2.26 40.76 -9.67
N ARG A 355 1.06 40.39 -10.11
CA ARG A 355 -0.20 41.11 -9.86
C ARG A 355 -0.83 40.78 -8.51
N GLY A 356 -0.21 39.91 -7.71
CA GLY A 356 -0.75 39.42 -6.44
C GLY A 356 -1.95 38.48 -6.62
N ILE A 357 -2.09 37.88 -7.81
CA ILE A 357 -3.16 36.94 -8.12
C ILE A 357 -2.59 35.54 -8.04
N ARG A 358 -3.24 34.67 -7.27
CA ARG A 358 -2.89 33.25 -7.21
C ARG A 358 -3.30 32.57 -8.51
N GLU A 359 -2.31 32.11 -9.26
CA GLU A 359 -2.45 31.46 -10.55
C GLU A 359 -2.13 29.97 -10.46
N HIS A 360 -2.81 29.21 -11.33
CA HIS A 360 -2.61 27.77 -11.48
C HIS A 360 -2.28 27.49 -12.93
N SER A 361 -1.14 26.86 -13.17
CA SER A 361 -0.66 26.55 -14.51
C SER A 361 -0.33 25.07 -14.63
N LEU A 362 -0.96 24.39 -15.58
CA LEU A 362 -0.44 23.13 -16.10
C LEU A 362 0.75 23.43 -17.00
N VAL A 363 1.94 23.05 -16.58
CA VAL A 363 3.19 23.27 -17.31
C VAL A 363 3.62 21.97 -17.96
N ILE A 364 3.77 22.00 -19.29
CA ILE A 364 4.15 20.84 -20.10
C ILE A 364 5.54 21.10 -20.69
N GLU A 365 6.43 20.14 -20.51
CA GLU A 365 7.75 20.15 -21.12
C GLU A 365 7.69 19.69 -22.58
N GLY A 366 8.44 20.37 -23.45
CA GLY A 366 8.76 19.91 -24.79
C GLY A 366 8.44 20.94 -25.88
N ALA A 367 8.36 20.45 -27.12
CA ALA A 367 8.02 21.28 -28.28
C ALA A 367 6.59 21.85 -28.16
N PRO A 368 6.30 23.02 -28.75
CA PRO A 368 4.94 23.54 -28.83
C PRO A 368 3.95 22.47 -29.30
N MET A 369 2.80 22.40 -28.63
CA MET A 369 1.74 21.48 -29.01
C MET A 369 1.09 21.96 -30.32
N THR A 370 0.57 21.02 -31.11
CA THR A 370 -0.32 21.40 -32.22
C THR A 370 -1.56 22.10 -31.68
N PRO A 371 -2.25 22.96 -32.46
CA PRO A 371 -3.47 23.63 -32.02
C PRO A 371 -4.53 22.66 -31.47
N ASP A 372 -4.70 21.49 -32.10
CA ASP A 372 -5.66 20.47 -31.68
C ASP A 372 -5.29 19.84 -30.32
N GLN A 373 -4.00 19.51 -30.13
CA GLN A 373 -3.50 19.00 -28.85
C GLN A 373 -3.64 20.03 -27.74
N PHE A 374 -3.30 21.30 -28.02
CA PHE A 374 -3.43 22.39 -27.06
C PHE A 374 -4.90 22.62 -26.69
N ALA A 375 -5.81 22.61 -27.66
CA ALA A 375 -7.24 22.77 -27.42
C ALA A 375 -7.80 21.62 -26.56
N LEU A 376 -7.43 20.37 -26.86
CA LEU A 376 -7.83 19.20 -26.07
C LEU A 376 -7.35 19.30 -24.62
N ILE A 377 -6.05 19.53 -24.42
CA ILE A 377 -5.44 19.63 -23.09
C ILE A 377 -6.00 20.83 -22.31
N SER A 378 -6.21 21.97 -22.97
CA SER A 378 -6.81 23.14 -22.35
C SER A 378 -8.26 22.91 -21.96
N SER A 379 -9.04 22.22 -22.79
CA SER A 379 -10.42 21.84 -22.45
C SER A 379 -10.45 20.93 -21.22
N LEU A 380 -9.51 19.99 -21.11
CA LEU A 380 -9.42 19.10 -19.96
C LEU A 380 -8.96 19.83 -18.70
N ALA A 381 -7.96 20.70 -18.82
CA ALA A 381 -7.51 21.54 -17.71
C ALA A 381 -8.65 22.42 -17.18
N LYS A 382 -9.44 23.02 -18.08
CA LYS A 382 -10.64 23.81 -17.71
C LYS A 382 -11.77 22.97 -17.13
N SER A 383 -11.91 21.71 -17.55
CA SER A 383 -12.85 20.78 -16.91
C SER A 383 -12.51 20.46 -15.45
N ILE A 384 -11.24 20.65 -15.06
CA ILE A 384 -10.78 20.57 -13.67
C ILE A 384 -11.11 21.88 -12.95
N ASP A 385 -10.70 23.02 -13.52
CA ASP A 385 -11.06 24.37 -13.07
C ASP A 385 -10.75 25.40 -14.17
N ASP A 386 -11.68 26.32 -14.42
CA ASP A 386 -11.54 27.36 -15.46
C ASP A 386 -10.35 28.31 -15.26
N SER A 387 -9.81 28.39 -14.05
CA SER A 387 -8.62 29.21 -13.73
C SER A 387 -7.29 28.55 -14.10
N ILE A 388 -7.28 27.27 -14.47
CA ILE A 388 -6.04 26.61 -14.87
C ILE A 388 -5.66 27.05 -16.29
N SER A 389 -4.51 27.70 -16.40
CA SER A 389 -3.86 27.96 -17.68
C SER A 389 -2.99 26.78 -18.12
N VAL A 390 -2.83 26.59 -19.43
CA VAL A 390 -1.92 25.57 -19.98
C VAL A 390 -0.75 26.27 -20.63
N ARG A 391 0.46 25.94 -20.19
CA ARG A 391 1.71 26.53 -20.70
C ARG A 391 2.66 25.44 -21.16
N THR A 392 3.32 25.69 -22.29
CA THR A 392 4.39 24.81 -22.79
C THR A 392 5.73 25.51 -22.61
N ILE A 393 6.68 24.81 -21.99
CA ILE A 393 8.06 25.27 -21.84
C ILE A 393 9.01 24.26 -22.48
N ALA A 394 10.15 24.75 -22.97
CA ALA A 394 11.11 23.89 -23.66
C ALA A 394 11.67 22.79 -22.74
N LYS A 395 11.93 23.12 -21.46
CA LYS A 395 12.50 22.22 -20.46
C LYS A 395 12.03 22.60 -19.06
N LEU A 396 11.60 21.64 -18.25
CA LEU A 396 11.33 21.89 -16.84
C LEU A 396 12.65 22.17 -16.10
N PRO A 397 12.73 23.24 -15.29
CA PRO A 397 13.92 23.46 -14.49
C PRO A 397 13.97 22.39 -13.40
N THR A 398 14.99 21.53 -13.43
CA THR A 398 15.16 20.45 -12.45
C THR A 398 16.50 20.56 -11.73
N THR A 399 16.60 19.97 -10.55
CA THR A 399 17.87 19.70 -9.87
C THR A 399 18.61 18.56 -10.58
N ASP A 400 19.86 18.31 -10.20
CA ASP A 400 20.65 17.17 -10.69
C ASP A 400 20.00 15.79 -10.40
N LEU A 401 19.01 15.77 -9.49
CA LEU A 401 18.22 14.58 -9.14
C LEU A 401 16.89 14.49 -9.91
N GLY A 402 16.67 15.36 -10.91
CA GLY A 402 15.46 15.36 -11.73
C GLY A 402 14.20 15.91 -11.03
N LYS A 403 14.33 16.52 -9.84
CA LYS A 403 13.20 17.17 -9.15
C LYS A 403 13.01 18.59 -9.67
N VAL A 404 11.78 19.03 -9.87
CA VAL A 404 11.47 20.41 -10.29
C VAL A 404 12.04 21.42 -9.29
N ARG A 405 12.75 22.43 -9.80
CA ARG A 405 13.18 23.63 -9.08
C ARG A 405 12.05 24.66 -9.13
N TRP A 406 11.21 24.66 -8.10
CA TRP A 406 10.00 25.47 -8.06
C TRP A 406 10.27 26.97 -8.14
N ASP A 407 11.33 27.46 -7.48
CA ASP A 407 11.80 28.84 -7.57
C ASP A 407 12.05 29.28 -9.03
N ALA A 408 12.81 28.47 -9.77
CA ALA A 408 13.14 28.75 -11.16
C ALA A 408 11.93 28.58 -12.09
N LEU A 409 11.06 27.61 -11.81
CA LEU A 409 9.83 27.43 -12.58
C LEU A 409 8.90 28.63 -12.42
N ILE A 410 8.67 29.09 -11.19
CA ILE A 410 7.80 30.24 -10.92
C ILE A 410 8.35 31.49 -11.59
N GLN A 411 9.66 31.74 -11.51
CA GLN A 411 10.29 32.86 -12.20
C GLN A 411 10.05 32.81 -13.73
N LEU A 412 10.22 31.64 -14.36
CA LEU A 412 10.00 31.45 -15.79
C LEU A 412 8.54 31.72 -16.21
N LEU A 413 7.58 31.35 -15.36
CA LEU A 413 6.15 31.55 -15.64
C LEU A 413 5.77 33.04 -15.51
N ASP A 414 6.30 33.70 -14.48
CA ASP A 414 6.02 35.10 -14.15
C ASP A 414 6.80 36.12 -15.05
N GLU A 415 7.80 35.67 -15.80
CA GLU A 415 8.48 36.48 -16.84
C GLU A 415 7.70 36.50 -18.17
N ARG A 416 7.04 35.39 -18.54
CA ARG A 416 6.32 35.27 -19.83
C ARG A 416 5.00 36.03 -19.91
N ASP A 417 4.36 36.32 -18.78
CA ASP A 417 3.16 37.17 -18.74
C ASP A 417 3.43 38.63 -19.13
N GLY A 418 4.71 39.03 -19.16
CA GLY A 418 5.14 40.32 -19.71
C GLY A 418 5.27 40.34 -21.24
N GLU A 419 5.47 39.18 -21.87
CA GLU A 419 5.77 39.07 -23.31
C GLU A 419 4.51 38.76 -24.15
N GLU A 420 3.51 38.03 -23.62
CA GLU A 420 2.24 37.76 -24.31
C GLU A 420 1.28 38.97 -24.37
N ALA A 421 1.63 40.11 -23.76
CA ALA A 421 0.93 41.39 -23.97
C ALA A 421 1.33 42.09 -25.29
N VAL A 422 2.23 41.50 -26.08
CA VAL A 422 2.63 42.01 -27.40
C VAL A 422 2.60 40.87 -28.42
N ILE A 423 1.40 40.54 -28.91
CA ILE A 423 1.19 40.03 -30.27
C ILE A 423 0.13 40.90 -30.93
#